data_AF-G5K761-F1
#
_entry.id   AF-G5K761-F1
#
_cell.length_a   1.000
_cell.length_b   1.000
_cell.length_c   1.000
_cell.angle_alpha   90.00
_cell.angle_beta   90.00
_cell.angle_gamma   90.00
#
_symmetry.space_group_name_H-M   'P 1'
#
loop_
_entity.id
_entity.type
_entity.pdbx_description
1 polymer ?
#
loop_
_entity_poly.entity_id
_entity_poly.type
_entity_poly.pdbx_seq_one_letter_code
_entity_poly.pdbx_strand_id
1 'polypeptide(L)'
;MGNNLKTVTVKDNTEYLGGMITGSDVIPYRLESDLERIFENLTYQNPEKTTEEIEINKADAHNFKIREETLPEKLSPSERLNQNLEAISMLNRIESGQRELDSTAQEVLAKYVGWGGLADVFDESKEGQWEVARSFLEENLSPSEYEAARESTLTSFYTQKTVIDSIYKTLAGMGFKQGNILEPCMGVGNFIGNIPDEMNKSKFYGVELDSVSGRIGKLLYPESDIQIKGFEETSFSNNFFDVAIGNVPFGEYKVNDREYNKNNFLIHDYFFAKSIDKVRNGGVIAFITSSGTMDKKGRKCQTLHCSKSRIFRSHQTSK
;
A
#
# COMPACT_ATOMS: atom_id res chain seq x y z
N MET A 1 32.26 6.79 24.51
CA MET A 1 32.05 6.20 25.84
C MET A 1 30.54 6.08 26.03
N GLY A 2 30.04 4.83 26.13
CA GLY A 2 28.69 4.41 26.54
C GLY A 2 27.46 5.26 26.15
N ASN A 3 26.92 5.06 24.94
CA ASN A 3 25.52 5.40 24.64
C ASN A 3 24.61 4.41 25.36
N ASN A 4 24.31 4.66 26.64
CA ASN A 4 23.41 3.81 27.41
C ASN A 4 21.97 4.11 26.98
N LEU A 5 21.44 3.27 26.09
CA LEU A 5 20.01 3.15 25.87
C LEU A 5 19.35 2.86 27.22
N LYS A 6 18.46 3.75 27.65
CA LYS A 6 17.68 3.56 28.88
C LYS A 6 16.31 3.02 28.52
N THR A 7 15.71 2.27 29.43
CA THR A 7 14.36 1.74 29.26
C THR A 7 13.48 2.21 30.40
N VAL A 8 12.22 2.50 30.08
CA VAL A 8 11.17 2.69 31.09
C VAL A 8 10.09 1.64 30.85
N THR A 9 9.74 0.91 31.91
CA THR A 9 8.64 -0.06 31.86
C THR A 9 7.38 0.64 32.32
N VAL A 10 6.43 0.76 31.41
CA VAL A 10 5.06 1.18 31.74
C VAL A 10 4.37 -0.02 32.39
N LYS A 11 3.64 0.17 33.49
CA LYS A 11 2.96 -0.93 34.20
C LYS A 11 1.49 -1.04 33.78
N ASP A 12 0.96 -2.26 33.87
CA ASP A 12 -0.33 -2.75 33.34
C ASP A 12 -1.63 -1.97 33.67
N ASN A 13 -1.59 -0.88 34.42
CA ASN A 13 -2.82 -0.21 34.90
C ASN A 13 -2.91 1.28 34.50
N THR A 14 -2.19 1.69 33.47
CA THR A 14 -2.18 3.09 33.00
C THR A 14 -2.16 3.13 31.47
N GLU A 15 -3.26 3.56 30.87
CA GLU A 15 -3.32 3.85 29.44
C GLU A 15 -2.58 5.17 29.15
N TYR A 16 -1.65 5.12 28.20
CA TYR A 16 -0.95 6.29 27.68
C TYR A 16 -1.19 6.39 26.17
N LEU A 17 -1.11 7.60 25.62
CA LEU A 17 -1.30 7.88 24.19
C LEU A 17 -2.65 7.35 23.64
N GLY A 18 -3.75 7.56 24.38
CA GLY A 18 -5.10 7.17 23.92
C GLY A 18 -5.27 5.66 23.67
N GLY A 19 -4.57 4.81 24.43
CA GLY A 19 -4.63 3.35 24.29
C GLY A 19 -3.63 2.76 23.28
N MET A 20 -2.68 3.54 22.74
CA MET A 20 -1.61 3.03 21.88
C MET A 20 -0.57 2.18 22.63
N ILE A 21 -0.46 2.39 23.94
CA ILE A 21 0.41 1.63 24.84
C ILE A 21 -0.49 0.91 25.82
N THR A 22 -0.53 -0.42 25.75
CA THR A 22 -1.33 -1.27 26.66
C THR A 22 -0.51 -2.45 27.12
N GLY A 23 -0.47 -2.67 28.42
CA GLY A 23 0.36 -3.72 29.03
C GLY A 23 1.76 -3.24 29.37
N SER A 24 2.59 -4.17 29.84
CA SER A 24 3.93 -3.90 30.38
C SER A 24 4.94 -3.62 29.26
N ASP A 25 4.74 -2.50 28.56
CA ASP A 25 5.57 -2.07 27.44
C ASP A 25 6.87 -1.43 27.92
N VAL A 26 7.97 -1.82 27.28
CA VAL A 26 9.31 -1.29 27.54
C VAL A 26 9.64 -0.25 26.48
N ILE A 27 9.68 1.01 26.88
CA ILE A 27 9.97 2.12 25.97
C ILE A 27 11.46 2.45 26.07
N PRO A 28 12.24 2.26 24.99
CA PRO A 28 13.62 2.71 24.94
C PRO A 28 13.69 4.23 24.72
N TYR A 29 14.54 4.93 25.47
CA TYR A 29 14.77 6.36 25.34
C TYR A 29 16.26 6.71 25.53
N ARG A 30 16.67 7.87 25.02
CA ARG A 30 18.07 8.32 25.06
C ARG A 30 18.25 9.52 25.99
N LEU A 31 17.33 10.48 25.98
CA LEU A 31 17.33 11.68 26.83
C LEU A 31 16.02 11.75 27.63
N GLU A 32 16.03 12.35 28.83
CA GLU A 32 14.81 12.48 29.65
C GLU A 32 13.75 13.39 28.99
N SER A 33 14.19 14.36 28.17
CA SER A 33 13.31 15.18 27.33
C SER A 33 12.52 14.37 26.30
N ASP A 34 13.01 13.19 25.90
CA ASP A 34 12.29 12.30 24.99
C ASP A 34 11.05 11.71 25.68
N LEU A 35 11.15 11.44 26.99
CA LEU A 35 10.01 11.01 27.80
C LEU A 35 9.02 12.16 27.98
N GLU A 36 9.49 13.37 28.29
CA GLU A 36 8.62 14.54 28.43
C GLU A 36 7.80 14.78 27.16
N ARG A 37 8.39 14.70 25.96
CA ARG A 37 7.66 14.84 24.70
C ARG A 37 6.66 13.71 24.43
N ILE A 38 6.94 12.49 24.90
CA ILE A 38 6.01 11.34 24.82
C ILE A 38 4.81 11.55 25.76
N PHE A 39 5.01 12.17 26.93
CA PHE A 39 4.00 12.34 27.96
C PHE A 39 3.34 13.74 28.03
N GLU A 40 3.90 14.78 27.41
CA GLU A 40 3.38 16.17 27.43
C GLU A 40 2.10 16.36 26.62
N ASN A 41 1.77 15.43 25.73
CA ASN A 41 0.49 15.47 25.01
C ASN A 41 -0.74 15.11 25.89
N LEU A 42 -0.57 14.96 27.22
CA LEU A 42 -1.63 14.53 28.16
C LEU A 42 -2.21 15.63 29.07
N THR A 43 -1.80 16.90 28.94
CA THR A 43 -2.50 17.99 29.65
C THR A 43 -3.56 18.65 28.79
N TYR A 44 -4.64 17.92 28.50
CA TYR A 44 -5.95 18.54 28.28
C TYR A 44 -6.83 18.32 29.52
N GLN A 45 -7.45 19.42 29.92
CA GLN A 45 -8.08 19.68 31.20
C GLN A 45 -9.20 18.69 31.54
N ASN A 46 -9.26 18.34 32.82
CA ASN A 46 -10.41 17.69 33.45
C ASN A 46 -11.65 18.61 33.31
N PRO A 47 -12.77 18.11 32.78
CA PRO A 47 -13.99 18.19 33.56
C PRO A 47 -14.67 16.82 33.64
N GLU A 48 -14.99 16.47 34.88
CA GLU A 48 -15.90 15.41 35.31
C GLU A 48 -16.92 14.98 34.23
N LYS A 49 -16.61 13.88 33.54
CA LYS A 49 -17.60 12.99 32.95
C LYS A 49 -17.16 11.56 33.23
N THR A 50 -18.03 10.88 33.95
CA THR A 50 -18.13 9.42 34.14
C THR A 50 -17.26 8.64 33.15
N THR A 51 -16.27 7.93 33.70
CA THR A 51 -15.57 6.82 33.07
C THR A 51 -16.60 5.76 32.67
N GLU A 52 -17.17 5.90 31.48
CA GLU A 52 -17.45 4.73 30.65
C GLU A 52 -16.09 4.33 30.08
N GLU A 53 -15.57 3.19 30.54
CA GLU A 53 -14.49 2.48 29.88
C GLU A 53 -14.85 2.42 28.39
N ILE A 54 -14.15 3.19 27.56
CA ILE A 54 -14.21 2.98 26.11
C ILE A 54 -13.43 1.69 25.90
N GLU A 55 -14.11 0.55 26.05
CA GLU A 55 -13.67 -0.70 25.43
C GLU A 55 -13.48 -0.37 23.94
N ILE A 56 -12.24 -0.10 23.52
CA ILE A 56 -11.87 -0.17 22.13
C ILE A 56 -12.09 -1.64 21.77
N ASN A 57 -13.27 -1.94 21.24
CA ASN A 57 -13.60 -3.24 20.68
C ASN A 57 -12.48 -3.58 19.70
N LYS A 58 -11.55 -4.46 20.12
CA LYS A 58 -10.54 -5.06 19.26
C LYS A 58 -11.31 -5.95 18.28
N ALA A 59 -11.83 -5.32 17.23
CA ALA A 59 -12.58 -6.01 16.21
C ALA A 59 -11.63 -6.93 15.44
N ASP A 60 -12.12 -8.13 15.15
CA ASP A 60 -11.40 -9.11 14.33
C ASP A 60 -10.95 -8.49 13.01
N ALA A 61 -9.77 -8.90 12.55
CA ALA A 61 -9.21 -8.41 11.29
C ALA A 61 -10.00 -8.98 10.09
N HIS A 62 -10.57 -8.08 9.30
CA HIS A 62 -11.26 -8.37 8.04
C HIS A 62 -10.59 -7.61 6.89
N ASN A 63 -11.07 -7.79 5.66
CA ASN A 63 -10.65 -6.92 4.57
C ASN A 63 -10.86 -5.44 4.93
N PHE A 64 -9.75 -4.70 5.01
CA PHE A 64 -9.72 -3.32 5.45
C PHE A 64 -10.51 -2.40 4.50
N LYS A 65 -11.15 -1.37 5.05
CA LYS A 65 -11.89 -0.37 4.28
C LYS A 65 -11.24 0.99 4.48
N ILE A 66 -10.71 1.55 3.38
CA ILE A 66 -10.10 2.88 3.39
C ILE A 66 -11.21 3.92 3.46
N ARG A 67 -11.13 4.81 4.45
CA ARG A 67 -12.02 5.97 4.64
C ARG A 67 -11.27 7.26 4.31
N GLU A 68 -11.99 8.36 4.18
CA GLU A 68 -11.37 9.68 3.91
C GLU A 68 -10.35 10.06 4.98
N GLU A 69 -10.67 9.79 6.25
CA GLU A 69 -9.76 9.95 7.39
C GLU A 69 -8.52 9.03 7.36
N THR A 70 -8.49 7.98 6.55
CA THR A 70 -7.39 6.99 6.54
C THR A 70 -6.17 7.46 5.74
N LEU A 71 -6.37 8.24 4.68
CA LEU A 71 -5.29 8.73 3.80
C LEU A 71 -5.43 10.24 3.59
N PRO A 72 -4.73 11.07 4.39
CA PRO A 72 -4.78 12.52 4.27
C PRO A 72 -4.34 12.98 2.87
N GLU A 73 -5.05 13.94 2.28
CA GLU A 73 -4.77 14.42 0.92
C GLU A 73 -3.36 15.00 0.73
N LYS A 74 -2.74 15.48 1.81
CA LYS A 74 -1.37 16.03 1.81
C LYS A 74 -0.64 15.62 3.07
N LEU A 75 0.51 14.99 2.89
CA LEU A 75 1.48 14.68 3.94
C LEU A 75 2.82 15.27 3.53
N SER A 76 3.51 15.88 4.49
CA SER A 76 4.90 16.30 4.34
C SER A 76 5.82 15.08 4.18
N PRO A 77 7.03 15.24 3.59
CA PRO A 77 7.99 14.15 3.52
C PRO A 77 8.29 13.49 4.87
N SER A 78 8.38 14.29 5.94
CA SER A 78 8.61 13.76 7.30
C SER A 78 7.42 12.96 7.83
N GLU A 79 6.19 13.38 7.59
CA GLU A 79 5.00 12.60 8.02
C GLU A 79 4.89 11.27 7.27
N ARG A 80 5.14 11.29 5.95
CA ARG A 80 5.17 10.07 5.13
C ARG A 80 6.27 9.11 5.57
N LEU A 81 7.45 9.65 5.90
CA LEU A 81 8.54 8.87 6.45
C LEU A 81 8.10 8.19 7.75
N ASN A 82 7.58 8.96 8.71
CA ASN A 82 7.13 8.41 10.00
C ASN A 82 6.05 7.34 9.83
N GLN A 83 5.05 7.56 8.96
CA GLN A 83 4.03 6.56 8.67
C GLN A 83 4.61 5.26 8.10
N ASN A 84 5.59 5.36 7.20
CA ASN A 84 6.26 4.17 6.66
C ASN A 84 7.04 3.43 7.75
N LEU A 85 7.78 4.13 8.63
CA LEU A 85 8.53 3.52 9.72
C LEU A 85 7.60 2.83 10.72
N GLU A 86 6.49 3.47 11.08
CA GLU A 86 5.47 2.90 11.97
C GLU A 86 4.82 1.66 11.36
N ALA A 87 4.47 1.69 10.07
CA ALA A 87 3.90 0.54 9.38
C ALA A 87 4.89 -0.63 9.28
N ILE A 88 6.18 -0.38 9.01
CA ILE A 88 7.22 -1.42 8.99
C ILE A 88 7.44 -2.01 10.39
N SER A 89 7.47 -1.17 11.42
CA SER A 89 7.56 -1.63 12.80
C SER A 89 6.37 -2.52 13.18
N MET A 90 5.15 -2.09 12.82
CA MET A 90 3.93 -2.87 13.05
C MET A 90 3.95 -4.21 12.30
N LEU A 91 4.33 -4.19 11.02
CA LEU A 91 4.49 -5.40 10.21
C LEU A 91 5.43 -6.40 10.89
N ASN A 92 6.63 -5.97 11.27
CA ASN A 92 7.64 -6.82 11.91
C ASN A 92 7.16 -7.38 13.25
N ARG A 93 6.42 -6.59 14.05
CA ARG A 93 5.83 -7.04 15.32
C ARG A 93 4.75 -8.09 15.10
N ILE A 94 3.92 -7.95 14.07
CA ILE A 94 2.88 -8.92 13.74
C ILE A 94 3.51 -10.24 13.27
N GLU A 95 4.48 -10.16 12.36
CA GLU A 95 5.13 -11.36 11.81
C GLU A 95 5.99 -12.11 12.82
N SER A 96 6.57 -11.40 13.79
CA SER A 96 7.31 -12.02 14.91
C SER A 96 6.39 -12.56 16.01
N GLY A 97 5.07 -12.34 15.93
CA GLY A 97 4.09 -12.76 16.93
C GLY A 97 4.06 -11.89 18.19
N GLN A 98 4.77 -10.75 18.21
CA GLN A 98 4.73 -9.78 19.30
C GLN A 98 3.43 -8.97 19.34
N ARG A 99 2.68 -8.95 18.24
CA ARG A 99 1.43 -8.22 18.09
C ARG A 99 0.43 -9.05 17.29
N GLU A 100 -0.80 -9.21 17.79
CA GLU A 100 -1.86 -9.85 17.00
C GLU A 100 -2.36 -8.90 15.91
N LEU A 101 -2.91 -9.45 14.82
CA LEU A 101 -3.58 -8.65 13.80
C LEU A 101 -5.00 -8.32 14.26
N ASP A 102 -5.29 -7.02 14.43
CA ASP A 102 -6.64 -6.49 14.67
C ASP A 102 -6.87 -5.20 13.86
N SER A 103 -8.07 -4.63 13.96
CA SER A 103 -8.43 -3.40 13.23
C SER A 103 -7.47 -2.24 13.48
N THR A 104 -6.99 -2.06 14.71
CA THR A 104 -6.07 -0.97 15.07
C THR A 104 -4.70 -1.17 14.42
N ALA A 105 -4.21 -2.41 14.36
CA ALA A 105 -2.99 -2.73 13.64
C ALA A 105 -3.16 -2.46 12.13
N GLN A 106 -4.32 -2.81 11.55
CA GLN A 106 -4.62 -2.52 10.15
C GLN A 106 -4.65 -1.01 9.86
N GLU A 107 -5.16 -0.18 10.78
CA GLU A 107 -5.13 1.28 10.62
C GLU A 107 -3.71 1.86 10.54
N VAL A 108 -2.75 1.29 11.28
CA VAL A 108 -1.33 1.69 11.19
C VAL A 108 -0.73 1.23 9.87
N LEU A 109 -0.98 -0.02 9.48
CA LEU A 109 -0.49 -0.60 8.24
C LEU A 109 -1.03 0.14 7.00
N ALA A 110 -2.28 0.58 7.02
CA ALA A 110 -2.95 1.29 5.93
C ALA A 110 -2.34 2.66 5.63
N LYS A 111 -1.57 3.23 6.58
CA LYS A 111 -0.86 4.51 6.41
C LYS A 111 0.47 4.36 5.66
N TYR A 112 0.90 3.16 5.31
CA TYR A 112 2.09 3.00 4.47
C TYR A 112 1.86 3.64 3.09
N VAL A 113 2.72 4.58 2.71
CA VAL A 113 2.58 5.39 1.48
C VAL A 113 3.70 5.15 0.46
N GLY A 114 4.59 4.20 0.74
CA GLY A 114 5.75 3.92 -0.10
C GLY A 114 6.77 5.06 -0.14
N TRP A 115 7.80 4.91 -0.97
CA TRP A 115 9.02 5.72 -0.91
C TRP A 115 9.07 6.87 -1.92
N GLY A 116 8.06 7.04 -2.78
CA GLY A 116 8.04 8.08 -3.82
C GLY A 116 8.31 9.48 -3.26
N GLY A 117 9.39 10.14 -3.67
CA GLY A 117 9.78 11.46 -3.17
C GLY A 117 10.47 11.48 -1.79
N LEU A 118 10.87 10.33 -1.24
CA LEU A 118 11.60 10.20 0.03
C LEU A 118 13.08 9.84 -0.17
N ALA A 119 13.69 10.21 -1.31
CA ALA A 119 15.07 9.86 -1.63
C ALA A 119 16.11 10.31 -0.56
N ASP A 120 15.82 11.39 0.17
CA ASP A 120 16.67 11.92 1.24
C ASP A 120 16.98 10.88 2.34
N VAL A 121 16.08 9.92 2.61
CA VAL A 121 16.33 8.85 3.61
C VAL A 121 17.42 7.87 3.17
N PHE A 122 17.77 7.84 1.88
CA PHE A 122 18.81 6.98 1.32
C PHE A 122 20.10 7.74 0.97
N ASP A 123 20.14 9.06 1.17
CA ASP A 123 21.32 9.91 0.98
C ASP A 123 22.17 9.95 2.25
N GLU A 124 23.34 9.30 2.23
CA GLU A 124 24.28 9.21 3.36
C GLU A 124 24.74 10.59 3.88
N SER A 125 24.69 11.63 3.05
CA SER A 125 25.07 12.99 3.47
C SER A 125 23.99 13.70 4.30
N LYS A 126 22.77 13.17 4.34
CA LYS A 126 21.64 13.72 5.11
C LYS A 126 21.68 13.21 6.54
N GLU A 127 21.93 14.11 7.48
CA GLU A 127 21.99 13.81 8.91
C GLU A 127 20.63 13.99 9.62
N GLY A 128 20.59 13.76 10.94
CA GLY A 128 19.42 14.04 11.77
C GLY A 128 18.32 13.01 11.59
N GLN A 129 17.08 13.45 11.30
CA GLN A 129 15.95 12.53 11.14
C GLN A 129 16.17 11.49 10.03
N TRP A 130 16.90 11.86 8.97
CA TRP A 130 17.15 11.00 7.82
C TRP A 130 18.14 9.89 8.16
N GLU A 131 19.21 10.21 8.90
CA GLU A 131 20.17 9.23 9.41
C GLU A 131 19.49 8.23 10.35
N VAL A 132 18.69 8.71 11.29
CA VAL A 132 17.96 7.84 12.24
C VAL A 132 17.01 6.91 11.50
N ALA A 133 16.25 7.42 10.54
CA ALA A 133 15.34 6.61 9.74
C ALA A 133 16.10 5.60 8.86
N ARG A 134 17.24 5.99 8.28
CA ARG A 134 18.10 5.08 7.51
C ARG A 134 18.58 3.91 8.35
N SER A 135 19.11 4.17 9.55
CA SER A 135 19.54 3.10 10.47
C SER A 135 18.39 2.19 10.86
N PHE A 136 17.19 2.73 11.13
CA PHE A 136 16.01 1.91 11.37
C PHE A 136 15.72 0.98 10.18
N LEU A 137 15.79 1.48 8.95
CA LEU A 137 15.51 0.69 7.75
C LEU A 137 16.55 -0.41 7.55
N GLU A 138 17.83 -0.12 7.76
CA GLU A 138 18.91 -1.13 7.68
C GLU A 138 18.76 -2.23 8.74
N GLU A 139 18.21 -1.91 9.92
CA GLU A 139 17.95 -2.86 11.00
C GLU A 139 16.66 -3.68 10.78
N ASN A 140 15.67 -3.13 10.09
CA ASN A 140 14.31 -3.71 10.02
C ASN A 140 13.93 -4.27 8.65
N LEU A 141 14.72 -4.02 7.61
CA LEU A 141 14.52 -4.56 6.26
C LEU A 141 15.65 -5.51 5.90
N SER A 142 15.33 -6.53 5.10
CA SER A 142 16.39 -7.32 4.46
C SER A 142 17.16 -6.46 3.44
N PRO A 143 18.40 -6.83 3.08
CA PRO A 143 19.17 -6.08 2.09
C PRO A 143 18.44 -5.89 0.75
N SER A 144 17.68 -6.89 0.30
CA SER A 144 16.87 -6.80 -0.92
C SER A 144 15.69 -5.84 -0.78
N GLU A 145 15.05 -5.79 0.39
CA GLU A 145 13.93 -4.87 0.64
C GLU A 145 14.41 -3.43 0.78
N TYR A 146 15.56 -3.23 1.42
CA TYR A 146 16.20 -1.93 1.51
C TYR A 146 16.54 -1.37 0.12
N GLU A 147 17.13 -2.20 -0.75
CA GLU A 147 17.44 -1.78 -2.12
C GLU A 147 16.17 -1.49 -2.93
N ALA A 148 15.15 -2.36 -2.84
CA ALA A 148 13.86 -2.14 -3.50
C ALA A 148 13.20 -0.82 -3.03
N ALA A 149 13.24 -0.53 -1.73
CA ALA A 149 12.76 0.72 -1.17
C ALA A 149 13.48 1.92 -1.77
N ARG A 150 14.82 1.86 -1.86
CA ARG A 150 15.66 2.90 -2.48
C ARG A 150 15.34 3.14 -3.95
N GLU A 151 15.24 2.07 -4.75
CA GLU A 151 14.93 2.14 -6.18
C GLU A 151 13.52 2.71 -6.44
N SER A 152 12.58 2.47 -5.53
CA SER A 152 11.18 2.88 -5.66
C SER A 152 10.93 4.37 -5.35
N THR A 153 11.95 5.12 -4.91
CA THR A 153 11.84 6.53 -4.51
C THR A 153 11.41 7.48 -5.64
N LEU A 154 11.56 7.09 -6.90
CA LEU A 154 11.15 7.90 -8.05
C LEU A 154 9.77 7.52 -8.62
N THR A 155 9.25 6.34 -8.28
CA THR A 155 8.16 5.71 -9.04
C THR A 155 6.99 5.22 -8.18
N SER A 156 7.18 5.05 -6.87
CA SER A 156 6.16 4.51 -5.96
C SER A 156 5.26 5.61 -5.39
N PHE A 157 4.33 6.09 -6.23
CA PHE A 157 3.22 6.94 -5.81
C PHE A 157 1.92 6.16 -5.86
N TYR A 158 1.21 6.10 -4.73
CA TYR A 158 -0.10 5.46 -4.68
C TYR A 158 -1.19 6.30 -5.31
N THR A 159 -2.17 5.61 -5.90
CA THR A 159 -3.33 6.24 -6.54
C THR A 159 -4.24 6.88 -5.49
N GLN A 160 -4.59 8.14 -5.73
CA GLN A 160 -5.52 8.89 -4.89
C GLN A 160 -6.93 8.28 -4.91
N LYS A 161 -7.59 8.28 -3.75
CA LYS A 161 -8.96 7.76 -3.58
C LYS A 161 -9.94 8.29 -4.62
N THR A 162 -9.93 9.59 -4.89
CA THR A 162 -10.82 10.24 -5.88
C THR A 162 -10.72 9.63 -7.28
N VAL A 163 -9.51 9.21 -7.69
CA VAL A 163 -9.29 8.55 -8.98
C VAL A 163 -9.83 7.12 -8.94
N ILE A 164 -9.59 6.38 -7.85
CA ILE A 164 -10.10 5.02 -7.65
C ILE A 164 -11.64 5.01 -7.64
N ASP A 165 -12.26 5.92 -6.89
CA ASP A 165 -13.72 6.08 -6.82
C ASP A 165 -14.31 6.36 -8.21
N SER A 166 -13.63 7.17 -9.02
CA SER A 166 -14.04 7.47 -10.40
C SER A 166 -13.98 6.22 -11.30
N ILE A 167 -12.97 5.36 -11.11
CA ILE A 167 -12.84 4.08 -11.82
C ILE A 167 -14.00 3.16 -11.43
N TYR A 168 -14.27 2.98 -10.13
CA TYR A 168 -15.38 2.14 -9.68
C TYR A 168 -16.75 2.67 -10.14
N LYS A 169 -16.95 3.98 -10.09
CA LYS A 169 -18.16 4.61 -10.63
C LYS A 169 -18.34 4.34 -12.13
N THR A 170 -17.24 4.34 -12.88
CA THR A 170 -17.27 4.01 -14.31
C THR A 170 -17.62 2.54 -14.52
N LEU A 171 -17.01 1.63 -13.75
CA LEU A 171 -17.34 0.20 -13.79
C LEU A 171 -18.83 -0.06 -13.46
N ALA A 172 -19.36 0.62 -12.44
CA ALA A 172 -20.79 0.56 -12.10
C ALA A 172 -21.66 1.06 -13.25
N GLY A 173 -21.30 2.17 -13.89
CA GLY A 173 -21.98 2.72 -15.07
C GLY A 173 -21.94 1.79 -16.29
N MET A 174 -20.91 0.94 -16.39
CA MET A 174 -20.80 -0.13 -17.39
C MET A 174 -21.59 -1.40 -17.02
N GLY A 175 -22.24 -1.41 -15.84
CA GLY A 175 -23.07 -2.51 -15.37
C GLY A 175 -22.33 -3.58 -14.57
N PHE A 176 -21.05 -3.37 -14.21
CA PHE A 176 -20.35 -4.26 -13.29
C PHE A 176 -20.94 -4.15 -11.88
N LYS A 177 -21.20 -5.30 -11.24
CA LYS A 177 -21.79 -5.38 -9.89
C LYS A 177 -21.01 -6.29 -8.96
N GLN A 178 -20.56 -7.43 -9.46
CA GLN A 178 -19.75 -8.40 -8.72
C GLN A 178 -19.00 -9.28 -9.73
N GLY A 179 -17.88 -9.85 -9.30
CA GLY A 179 -17.10 -10.79 -10.10
C GLY A 179 -15.70 -11.01 -9.54
N ASN A 180 -14.82 -11.59 -10.35
CA ASN A 180 -13.41 -11.73 -10.04
C ASN A 180 -12.66 -10.48 -10.53
N ILE A 181 -11.98 -9.78 -9.62
CA ILE A 181 -11.21 -8.57 -9.90
C ILE A 181 -9.72 -8.89 -9.73
N LEU A 182 -8.92 -8.58 -10.75
CA LEU A 182 -7.46 -8.67 -10.72
C LEU A 182 -6.84 -7.28 -10.55
N GLU A 183 -5.93 -7.13 -9.59
CA GLU A 183 -5.02 -6.00 -9.48
C GLU A 183 -3.57 -6.51 -9.58
N PRO A 184 -2.91 -6.39 -10.76
CA PRO A 184 -1.64 -7.07 -11.04
C PRO A 184 -0.39 -6.39 -10.44
N CYS A 185 -0.55 -5.23 -9.80
CA CYS A 185 0.49 -4.43 -9.15
C CYS A 185 -0.17 -3.56 -8.06
N MET A 186 -0.57 -4.22 -6.98
CA MET A 186 -1.52 -3.65 -6.02
C MET A 186 -0.91 -2.70 -4.98
N GLY A 187 0.41 -2.70 -4.80
CA GLY A 187 1.06 -2.08 -3.65
C GLY A 187 0.47 -2.60 -2.34
N VAL A 188 0.02 -1.69 -1.48
CA VAL A 188 -0.72 -2.05 -0.25
C VAL A 188 -2.22 -2.21 -0.47
N GLY A 189 -2.71 -2.26 -1.72
CA GLY A 189 -4.10 -2.60 -2.07
C GLY A 189 -5.10 -1.45 -1.98
N ASN A 190 -4.74 -0.23 -2.39
CA ASN A 190 -5.68 0.90 -2.33
C ASN A 190 -6.97 0.68 -3.13
N PHE A 191 -6.93 -0.07 -4.23
CA PHE A 191 -8.14 -0.35 -5.00
C PHE A 191 -9.11 -1.28 -4.25
N ILE A 192 -8.64 -2.38 -3.65
CA ILE A 192 -9.51 -3.25 -2.85
C ILE A 192 -10.02 -2.53 -1.60
N GLY A 193 -9.18 -1.73 -0.92
CA GLY A 193 -9.61 -0.95 0.25
C GLY A 193 -10.69 0.08 -0.05
N ASN A 194 -10.81 0.52 -1.31
CA ASN A 194 -11.85 1.45 -1.78
C ASN A 194 -12.97 0.79 -2.59
N ILE A 195 -13.09 -0.54 -2.57
CA ILE A 195 -14.21 -1.20 -3.25
C ILE A 195 -15.55 -0.72 -2.67
N PRO A 196 -16.50 -0.24 -3.50
CA PRO A 196 -17.81 0.19 -3.02
C PRO A 196 -18.60 -0.96 -2.38
N ASP A 197 -19.49 -0.64 -1.45
CA ASP A 197 -20.29 -1.64 -0.74
C ASP A 197 -21.19 -2.43 -1.69
N GLU A 198 -21.66 -1.81 -2.78
CA GLU A 198 -22.46 -2.49 -3.81
C GLU A 198 -21.67 -3.57 -4.58
N MET A 199 -20.33 -3.51 -4.52
CA MET A 199 -19.41 -4.45 -5.16
C MET A 199 -18.69 -5.38 -4.19
N ASN A 200 -19.03 -5.35 -2.90
CA ASN A 200 -18.34 -6.12 -1.84
C ASN A 200 -18.40 -7.64 -2.01
N LYS A 201 -19.32 -8.17 -2.84
CA LYS A 201 -19.41 -9.59 -3.20
C LYS A 201 -18.36 -10.03 -4.22
N SER A 202 -17.54 -9.11 -4.71
CA SER A 202 -16.46 -9.42 -5.64
C SER A 202 -15.33 -10.16 -4.94
N LYS A 203 -14.68 -11.08 -5.65
CA LYS A 203 -13.46 -11.73 -5.19
C LYS A 203 -12.27 -10.97 -5.74
N PHE A 204 -11.38 -10.54 -4.86
CA PHE A 204 -10.24 -9.75 -5.22
C PHE A 204 -8.96 -10.60 -5.27
N TYR A 205 -8.19 -10.39 -6.32
CA TYR A 205 -6.93 -11.08 -6.59
C TYR A 205 -5.85 -10.03 -6.79
N GLY A 206 -4.91 -9.96 -5.87
CA GLY A 206 -3.85 -8.98 -5.87
C GLY A 206 -2.50 -9.62 -6.19
N VAL A 207 -1.66 -8.91 -6.92
CA VAL A 207 -0.26 -9.28 -7.17
C VAL A 207 0.60 -8.08 -6.84
N GLU A 208 1.65 -8.30 -6.06
CA GLU A 208 2.64 -7.27 -5.75
C GLU A 208 4.04 -7.84 -5.81
N LEU A 209 4.95 -7.11 -6.46
CA LEU A 209 6.35 -7.52 -6.60
C LEU A 209 7.15 -7.15 -5.35
N ASP A 210 6.90 -5.97 -4.77
CA ASP A 210 7.60 -5.50 -3.59
C ASP A 210 7.16 -6.26 -2.33
N SER A 211 8.14 -6.84 -1.63
CA SER A 211 7.90 -7.70 -0.47
C SER A 211 7.18 -6.97 0.65
N VAL A 212 7.64 -5.76 1.01
CA VAL A 212 7.08 -5.01 2.15
C VAL A 212 5.63 -4.63 1.89
N SER A 213 5.35 -3.98 0.77
CA SER A 213 3.98 -3.59 0.43
C SER A 213 3.05 -4.78 0.20
N GLY A 214 3.53 -5.87 -0.41
CA GLY A 214 2.76 -7.10 -0.56
C GLY A 214 2.42 -7.78 0.77
N ARG A 215 3.34 -7.80 1.74
CA ARG A 215 3.12 -8.34 3.09
C ARG A 215 2.13 -7.47 3.87
N ILE A 216 2.27 -6.15 3.79
CA ILE A 216 1.29 -5.20 4.34
C ILE A 216 -0.09 -5.44 3.70
N GLY A 217 -0.18 -5.56 2.38
CA GLY A 217 -1.42 -5.85 1.66
C GLY A 217 -2.10 -7.13 2.15
N LYS A 218 -1.35 -8.20 2.41
CA LYS A 218 -1.89 -9.45 2.99
C LYS A 218 -2.53 -9.25 4.36
N LEU A 219 -1.92 -8.43 5.22
CA LEU A 219 -2.45 -8.13 6.55
C LEU A 219 -3.66 -7.18 6.49
N LEU A 220 -3.69 -6.29 5.50
CA LEU A 220 -4.86 -5.43 5.26
C LEU A 220 -6.04 -6.19 4.67
N TYR A 221 -5.81 -7.21 3.84
CA TYR A 221 -6.88 -7.94 3.16
C TYR A 221 -6.77 -9.46 3.36
N PRO A 222 -6.93 -9.95 4.61
CA PRO A 222 -6.75 -11.36 4.94
C PRO A 222 -7.74 -12.30 4.26
N GLU A 223 -8.86 -11.78 3.72
CA GLU A 223 -9.90 -12.56 3.05
C GLU A 223 -9.71 -12.63 1.52
N SER A 224 -8.62 -12.07 0.99
CA SER A 224 -8.36 -11.93 -0.45
C SER A 224 -7.15 -12.75 -0.92
N ASP A 225 -7.09 -13.09 -2.20
CA ASP A 225 -5.97 -13.85 -2.78
C ASP A 225 -4.86 -12.88 -3.20
N ILE A 226 -3.86 -12.70 -2.34
CA ILE A 226 -2.72 -11.81 -2.57
C ILE A 226 -1.44 -12.63 -2.78
N GLN A 227 -0.80 -12.43 -3.93
CA GLN A 227 0.44 -13.09 -4.32
C GLN A 227 1.60 -12.09 -4.33
N ILE A 228 2.62 -12.36 -3.52
CA ILE A 228 3.82 -11.52 -3.42
C ILE A 228 4.88 -12.11 -4.35
N LYS A 229 4.87 -11.65 -5.60
CA LYS A 229 5.76 -12.05 -6.70
C LYS A 229 5.51 -11.20 -7.94
N GLY A 230 6.41 -11.28 -8.92
CA GLY A 230 6.22 -10.62 -10.21
C GLY A 230 4.97 -11.10 -10.96
N PHE A 231 4.32 -10.20 -11.70
CA PHE A 231 3.15 -10.56 -12.50
C PHE A 231 3.51 -11.61 -13.55
N GLU A 232 4.74 -11.63 -14.05
CA GLU A 232 5.34 -12.65 -14.93
C GLU A 232 5.37 -14.05 -14.34
N GLU A 233 5.41 -14.18 -13.02
CA GLU A 233 5.44 -15.47 -12.31
C GLU A 233 4.04 -16.00 -11.97
N THR A 234 2.99 -15.24 -12.31
CA THR A 234 1.61 -15.67 -12.06
C THR A 234 1.14 -16.70 -13.09
N SER A 235 0.39 -17.68 -12.59
CA SER A 235 -0.17 -18.79 -13.36
C SER A 235 -1.70 -18.74 -13.44
N PHE A 236 -2.29 -17.54 -13.34
CA PHE A 236 -3.73 -17.38 -13.47
C PHE A 236 -4.25 -17.92 -14.80
N SER A 237 -5.42 -18.55 -14.74
CA SER A 237 -6.11 -19.06 -15.91
C SER A 237 -6.56 -17.91 -16.81
N ASN A 238 -6.47 -18.12 -18.12
CA ASN A 238 -6.99 -17.15 -19.10
C ASN A 238 -8.52 -17.09 -19.03
N ASN A 239 -9.09 -15.93 -19.33
CA ASN A 239 -10.53 -15.67 -19.25
C ASN A 239 -11.17 -15.92 -17.87
N PHE A 240 -10.42 -15.75 -16.78
CA PHE A 240 -10.90 -16.00 -15.43
C PHE A 240 -11.47 -14.75 -14.75
N PHE A 241 -10.94 -13.58 -15.05
CA PHE A 241 -11.32 -12.32 -14.39
C PHE A 241 -12.42 -11.59 -15.15
N ASP A 242 -13.33 -10.96 -14.40
CA ASP A 242 -14.34 -10.05 -14.94
C ASP A 242 -13.75 -8.66 -15.18
N VAL A 243 -12.86 -8.23 -14.30
CA VAL A 243 -12.20 -6.92 -14.36
C VAL A 243 -10.71 -7.07 -14.01
N ALA A 244 -9.84 -6.38 -14.75
CA ALA A 244 -8.50 -6.04 -14.28
C ALA A 244 -8.43 -4.54 -14.00
N ILE A 245 -8.01 -4.14 -12.80
CA ILE A 245 -7.89 -2.75 -12.37
C ILE A 245 -6.50 -2.48 -11.81
N GLY A 246 -6.11 -1.22 -11.70
CA GLY A 246 -4.87 -0.85 -11.03
C GLY A 246 -4.11 0.28 -11.70
N ASN A 247 -3.02 0.69 -11.06
CA ASN A 247 -2.05 1.62 -11.62
C ASN A 247 -0.83 0.84 -12.11
N VAL A 248 -0.72 0.65 -13.43
CA VAL A 248 0.33 -0.20 -13.99
C VAL A 248 1.68 0.53 -14.00
N PRO A 249 2.79 -0.19 -13.75
CA PRO A 249 4.12 0.40 -13.79
C PRO A 249 4.43 1.02 -15.15
N PHE A 250 5.18 2.11 -15.13
CA PHE A 250 5.66 2.81 -16.31
C PHE A 250 7.19 2.80 -16.36
N GLY A 251 7.75 2.77 -17.56
CA GLY A 251 9.19 2.71 -17.77
C GLY A 251 9.56 2.14 -19.13
N GLU A 252 10.82 2.31 -19.51
CA GLU A 252 11.39 1.79 -20.76
C GLU A 252 12.21 0.52 -20.54
N TYR A 253 11.72 -0.36 -19.65
CA TYR A 253 12.30 -1.67 -19.39
C TYR A 253 11.28 -2.78 -19.72
N LYS A 254 11.76 -4.03 -19.67
CA LYS A 254 11.00 -5.22 -20.04
C LYS A 254 11.10 -6.26 -18.94
N VAL A 255 10.09 -7.12 -18.87
CA VAL A 255 10.09 -8.32 -18.03
C VAL A 255 10.25 -9.56 -18.87
N ASN A 256 10.82 -10.60 -18.27
CA ASN A 256 11.06 -11.87 -18.94
C ASN A 256 9.91 -12.85 -18.68
N ASP A 257 8.88 -12.79 -19.52
CA ASP A 257 7.76 -13.74 -19.49
C ASP A 257 7.73 -14.52 -20.81
N ARG A 258 7.98 -15.83 -20.72
CA ARG A 258 8.15 -16.71 -21.90
C ARG A 258 6.99 -16.63 -22.89
N GLU A 259 5.76 -16.47 -22.42
CA GLU A 259 4.56 -16.41 -23.27
C GLU A 259 4.51 -15.11 -24.11
N TYR A 260 5.05 -14.02 -23.55
CA TYR A 260 4.96 -12.66 -24.09
C TYR A 260 6.28 -12.15 -24.69
N ASN A 261 7.42 -12.80 -24.43
CA ASN A 261 8.76 -12.39 -24.89
C ASN A 261 8.84 -12.13 -26.40
N LYS A 262 8.11 -12.91 -27.22
CA LYS A 262 8.05 -12.76 -28.69
C LYS A 262 7.53 -11.39 -29.14
N ASN A 263 6.78 -10.70 -28.28
CA ASN A 263 6.17 -9.41 -28.58
C ASN A 263 7.08 -8.22 -28.24
N ASN A 264 8.11 -8.44 -27.41
CA ASN A 264 9.09 -7.41 -27.03
C ASN A 264 8.45 -6.17 -26.38
N PHE A 265 7.43 -6.38 -25.54
CA PHE A 265 6.69 -5.32 -24.88
C PHE A 265 7.53 -4.56 -23.85
N LEU A 266 7.30 -3.25 -23.74
CA LEU A 266 7.70 -2.47 -22.57
C LEU A 266 6.80 -2.84 -21.39
N ILE A 267 7.22 -2.49 -20.17
CA ILE A 267 6.52 -2.89 -18.93
C ILE A 267 5.00 -2.61 -18.96
N HIS A 268 4.57 -1.41 -19.34
CA HIS A 268 3.15 -1.06 -19.39
C HIS A 268 2.38 -1.90 -20.43
N ASP A 269 2.95 -2.06 -21.65
CA ASP A 269 2.35 -2.86 -22.71
C ASP A 269 2.23 -4.33 -22.29
N TYR A 270 3.22 -4.83 -21.55
CA TYR A 270 3.21 -6.19 -21.00
C TYR A 270 2.05 -6.38 -20.01
N PHE A 271 1.87 -5.44 -19.07
CA PHE A 271 0.76 -5.49 -18.11
C PHE A 271 -0.61 -5.49 -18.81
N PHE A 272 -0.79 -4.66 -19.84
CA PHE A 272 -1.99 -4.70 -20.67
C PHE A 272 -2.15 -6.04 -21.39
N ALA A 273 -1.11 -6.50 -22.09
CA ALA A 273 -1.17 -7.71 -22.90
C ALA A 273 -1.51 -8.95 -22.06
N LYS A 274 -0.83 -9.14 -20.93
CA LYS A 274 -1.11 -10.26 -20.03
C LYS A 274 -2.51 -10.15 -19.44
N SER A 275 -2.91 -8.96 -18.97
CA SER A 275 -4.25 -8.76 -18.39
C SER A 275 -5.39 -9.01 -19.40
N ILE A 276 -5.19 -8.67 -20.68
CA ILE A 276 -6.15 -8.99 -21.76
C ILE A 276 -6.39 -10.50 -21.88
N ASP A 277 -5.35 -11.32 -21.75
CA ASP A 277 -5.53 -12.77 -21.82
C ASP A 277 -6.15 -13.34 -20.53
N LYS A 278 -5.93 -12.68 -19.38
CA LYS A 278 -6.49 -13.10 -18.08
C LYS A 278 -7.97 -12.69 -17.90
N VAL A 279 -8.39 -11.56 -18.48
CA VAL A 279 -9.77 -11.08 -18.43
C VAL A 279 -10.63 -11.82 -19.47
N ARG A 280 -11.85 -12.22 -19.08
CA ARG A 280 -12.77 -12.92 -19.97
C ARG A 280 -13.27 -12.05 -21.11
N ASN A 281 -13.78 -12.69 -22.16
CA ASN A 281 -14.53 -12.00 -23.20
C ASN A 281 -15.68 -11.15 -22.59
N GLY A 282 -15.72 -9.88 -22.96
CA GLY A 282 -16.66 -8.90 -22.42
C GLY A 282 -16.34 -8.39 -21.01
N GLY A 283 -15.23 -8.79 -20.42
CA GLY A 283 -14.68 -8.18 -19.20
C GLY A 283 -14.03 -6.83 -19.47
N VAL A 284 -13.63 -6.13 -18.40
CA VAL A 284 -13.13 -4.76 -18.47
C VAL A 284 -11.68 -4.67 -17.97
N ILE A 285 -10.86 -3.87 -18.64
CA ILE A 285 -9.54 -3.48 -18.12
C ILE A 285 -9.59 -1.98 -17.84
N ALA A 286 -9.42 -1.60 -16.59
CA ALA A 286 -9.42 -0.22 -16.11
C ALA A 286 -8.08 0.11 -15.45
N PHE A 287 -7.09 0.42 -16.27
CA PHE A 287 -5.75 0.78 -15.82
C PHE A 287 -5.47 2.27 -15.88
N ILE A 288 -4.74 2.74 -14.87
CA ILE A 288 -4.07 4.04 -14.89
C ILE A 288 -2.68 3.82 -15.49
N THR A 289 -2.31 4.67 -16.45
CA THR A 289 -1.00 4.64 -17.09
C THR A 289 -0.61 6.04 -17.56
N SER A 290 0.68 6.26 -17.84
CA SER A 290 1.19 7.52 -18.38
C SER A 290 0.61 7.82 -19.77
N SER A 291 0.44 9.11 -20.11
CA SER A 291 -0.03 9.56 -21.43
C SER A 291 0.77 8.99 -22.61
N GLY A 292 2.08 8.81 -22.44
CA GLY A 292 2.99 8.30 -23.46
C GLY A 292 2.69 6.87 -23.96
N THR A 293 2.00 6.05 -23.16
CA THR A 293 1.60 4.68 -23.52
C THR A 293 0.56 4.65 -24.64
N MET A 294 -0.36 5.62 -24.67
CA MET A 294 -1.38 5.71 -25.73
C MET A 294 -0.99 6.64 -26.90
N ASP A 295 -0.01 7.52 -26.71
CA ASP A 295 0.45 8.49 -27.73
C ASP A 295 1.59 7.97 -28.62
N LYS A 296 2.25 6.85 -28.25
CA LYS A 296 3.22 6.19 -29.12
C LYS A 296 2.50 5.65 -30.36
N LYS A 297 2.73 6.28 -31.53
CA LYS A 297 2.32 5.84 -32.89
C LYS A 297 2.97 4.51 -33.31
N GLY A 298 2.85 3.46 -32.50
CA GLY A 298 3.27 2.10 -32.79
C GLY A 298 2.09 1.29 -33.34
N ARG A 299 2.03 1.11 -34.66
CA ARG A 299 0.93 0.41 -35.38
C ARG A 299 0.57 -0.99 -34.85
N LYS A 300 1.41 -1.65 -34.03
CA LYS A 300 1.12 -2.99 -33.46
C LYS A 300 0.33 -2.95 -32.15
N CYS A 301 0.64 -2.04 -31.23
CA CYS A 301 -0.03 -1.94 -29.92
C CYS A 301 -1.50 -1.53 -30.10
N GLN A 302 -1.76 -0.51 -30.93
CA GLN A 302 -3.13 -0.09 -31.26
C GLN A 302 -3.94 -1.19 -31.97
N THR A 303 -3.30 -1.99 -32.82
CA THR A 303 -3.97 -3.08 -33.55
C THR A 303 -4.31 -4.26 -32.63
N LEU A 304 -3.45 -4.60 -31.66
CA LEU A 304 -3.75 -5.65 -30.68
C LEU A 304 -4.88 -5.22 -29.72
N HIS A 305 -4.85 -3.97 -29.25
CA HIS A 305 -5.90 -3.41 -28.41
C HIS A 305 -7.24 -3.30 -29.17
N CYS A 306 -7.26 -2.72 -30.37
CA CYS A 306 -8.50 -2.58 -31.14
C CYS A 306 -9.07 -3.91 -31.68
N SER A 307 -8.25 -4.95 -31.86
CA SER A 307 -8.76 -6.26 -32.34
C SER A 307 -9.38 -7.12 -31.23
N LYS A 308 -9.03 -6.87 -29.95
CA LYS A 308 -9.53 -7.64 -28.80
C LYS A 308 -10.44 -6.84 -27.85
N SER A 309 -10.42 -5.50 -27.86
CA SER A 309 -11.19 -4.68 -26.91
C SER A 309 -11.67 -3.33 -27.49
N ARG A 310 -12.69 -2.74 -26.86
CA ARG A 310 -13.08 -1.33 -27.09
C ARG A 310 -12.38 -0.46 -26.05
N ILE A 311 -11.68 0.58 -26.49
CA ILE A 311 -10.93 1.49 -25.62
C ILE A 311 -11.78 2.74 -25.32
N PHE A 312 -11.95 3.06 -24.04
CA PHE A 312 -12.52 4.33 -23.57
C PHE A 312 -11.42 5.20 -22.94
N ARG A 313 -11.38 6.49 -23.27
CA ARG A 313 -10.36 7.45 -22.81
C ARG A 313 -10.97 8.44 -21.81
N SER A 314 -10.28 8.67 -20.69
CA SER A 314 -10.48 9.85 -19.83
C SER A 314 -9.15 10.56 -19.63
N HIS A 315 -9.06 11.85 -19.98
CA HIS A 315 -7.86 12.65 -19.76
C HIS A 315 -7.98 13.37 -18.40
N GLN A 316 -7.03 13.15 -17.49
CA GLN A 316 -6.76 14.08 -16.41
C GLN A 316 -5.43 14.78 -16.69
N THR A 317 -5.48 16.09 -16.87
CA THR A 317 -4.29 16.95 -16.87
C THR A 317 -3.94 17.24 -15.41
N SER A 318 -2.80 16.75 -14.93
CA SER A 318 -2.20 17.29 -13.70
C SER A 318 -1.90 18.76 -13.91
N LYS A 319 -2.43 19.62 -13.05
CA LYS A 319 -1.97 21.00 -12.86
C LYS A 319 -1.09 21.07 -11.63
#